data_AF-A0A1T5JV26-F1
#
_entry.id   AF-A0A1T5JV26-F1
#
_cell.length_a   1.000
_cell.length_b   1.000
_cell.length_c   1.000
_cell.angle_alpha   90.00
_cell.angle_beta   90.00
_cell.angle_gamma   90.00
#
_symmetry.space_group_name_H-M   'P 1'
#
loop_
_entity.id
_entity.type
_entity.pdbx_description
1 polymer ?
#
loop_
_entity_poly.entity_id
_entity_poly.type
_entity_poly.pdbx_seq_one_letter_code
_entity_poly.pdbx_strand_id
1 'polypeptide(L)' 'METDETRDDDGLVSRLRLIEDRPLEDRAGAYAAVHEELRAVLEGGDAPVDGRAS' A
#
# COMPACT_ATOMS: atom_id res chain seq x y z
N MET A 1 -11.80 5.77 -19.04
CA MET A 1 -11.66 5.93 -17.59
C MET A 1 -10.48 5.06 -17.23
N GLU A 2 -9.28 5.65 -17.24
CA GLU A 2 -8.07 4.99 -16.75
C GLU A 2 -8.27 4.87 -15.24
N THR A 3 -8.36 3.64 -14.74
CA THR A 3 -8.79 3.36 -13.37
C THR A 3 -7.76 3.86 -12.39
N ASP A 4 -8.23 4.36 -11.25
CA ASP A 4 -7.40 4.81 -10.11
C ASP A 4 -6.35 3.74 -9.72
N GLU A 5 -6.68 2.46 -9.90
CA GLU A 5 -5.79 1.29 -9.74
C GLU A 5 -4.47 1.40 -10.52
N THR A 6 -4.47 1.92 -11.76
CA THR A 6 -3.21 2.02 -12.54
C THR A 6 -2.30 3.14 -12.02
N ARG A 7 -2.85 4.17 -11.37
CA ARG A 7 -2.07 5.24 -10.72
C ARG A 7 -1.55 4.82 -9.35
N ASP A 8 -2.30 3.99 -8.62
CA ASP A 8 -1.87 3.41 -7.35
C ASP A 8 -0.72 2.39 -7.56
N ASP A 9 -0.79 1.56 -8.60
CA ASP A 9 0.29 0.62 -8.96
C ASP A 9 1.61 1.36 -9.25
N ASP A 10 1.56 2.47 -10.00
CA ASP A 10 2.74 3.29 -10.28
C ASP A 10 3.35 3.91 -9.00
N GLY A 11 2.51 4.27 -8.03
CA GLY A 11 2.93 4.82 -6.74
C GLY A 11 3.65 3.78 -5.86
N LEU A 12 3.07 2.59 -5.70
CA LEU A 12 3.69 1.51 -4.93
C LEU A 12 4.99 1.04 -5.59
N VAL A 13 5.00 0.83 -6.90
CA VAL A 13 6.21 0.40 -7.64
C VAL A 13 7.33 1.44 -7.52
N SER A 14 7.01 2.73 -7.60
CA SER A 14 7.99 3.81 -7.40
C SER A 14 8.56 3.79 -5.97
N ARG A 15 7.71 3.57 -4.96
CA ARG A 15 8.13 3.46 -3.56
C ARG A 15 9.02 2.25 -3.30
N LEU A 16 8.71 1.10 -3.90
CA LEU A 16 9.53 -0.11 -3.77
C LEU A 16 10.92 0.11 -4.39
N ARG A 17 11.03 0.75 -5.55
CA ARG A 17 12.34 1.10 -6.17
C ARG A 17 13.21 1.96 -5.24
N LEU A 18 12.64 2.94 -4.56
CA LEU A 18 13.36 3.75 -3.55
C LEU A 18 13.80 2.94 -2.32
N ILE A 19 13.17 1.80 -2.04
CA ILE A 19 13.64 0.87 -1.00
C ILE A 19 14.83 0.06 -1.53
N GLU A 20 14.80 -0.35 -2.79
CA GLU A 20 15.87 -1.15 -3.39
C GLU A 20 17.20 -0.42 -3.50
N ASP A 21 17.16 0.91 -3.64
CA ASP A 21 18.34 1.78 -3.68
C ASP A 21 19.03 1.95 -2.30
N ARG A 22 18.43 1.46 -1.22
CA ARG A 22 18.99 1.54 0.14
C ARG A 22 20.00 0.41 0.42
N PRO A 23 20.89 0.58 1.43
CA PRO A 23 21.70 -0.51 1.95
C PRO A 23 20.85 -1.72 2.33
N LEU A 24 21.40 -2.93 2.15
CA LEU A 24 20.67 -4.18 2.33
C LEU A 24 20.11 -4.32 3.76
N GLU A 25 20.87 -3.88 4.75
CA GLU A 25 20.50 -3.87 6.17
C GLU A 25 19.22 -3.06 6.45
N ASP A 26 18.94 -2.02 5.67
CA ASP A 26 17.81 -1.11 5.86
C ASP A 26 16.55 -1.59 5.13
N ARG A 27 16.71 -2.44 4.10
CA ARG A 27 15.61 -2.87 3.23
C ARG A 27 14.53 -3.62 3.99
N ALA A 28 14.92 -4.51 4.90
CA ALA A 28 13.97 -5.34 5.63
C ALA A 28 12.98 -4.50 6.47
N GLY A 29 13.49 -3.51 7.22
CA GLY A 29 12.65 -2.61 8.01
C GLY A 29 11.74 -1.75 7.14
N ALA A 30 12.26 -1.27 6.01
CA ALA A 30 11.49 -0.47 5.06
C ALA A 30 10.34 -1.25 4.42
N TYR A 31 10.57 -2.51 4.03
CA TYR A 31 9.52 -3.38 3.50
C TYR A 31 8.48 -3.73 4.55
N ALA A 32 8.89 -3.99 5.79
CA ALA A 32 7.95 -4.24 6.88
C ALA A 32 7.00 -3.06 7.07
N ALA A 33 7.50 -1.82 7.02
CA ALA A 33 6.66 -0.63 7.13
C ALA A 33 5.63 -0.50 5.98
N VAL A 34 6.04 -0.78 4.74
CA VAL A 34 5.10 -0.80 3.59
C VAL A 34 4.04 -1.89 3.77
N HIS A 35 4.44 -3.08 4.22
CA HIS A 35 3.51 -4.17 4.46
C HIS A 35 2.47 -3.81 5.53
N GLU A 36 2.89 -3.25 6.66
CA GLU A 36 1.97 -2.85 7.73
C GLU A 36 0.98 -1.76 7.27
N GLU A 37 1.44 -0.82 6.43
CA GLU A 37 0.56 0.20 5.85
C GLU A 37 -0.48 -0.41 4.91
N LEU A 38 -0.06 -1.25 3.96
CA LEU A 38 -0.97 -1.92 3.04
C LEU A 38 -1.97 -2.80 3.79
N ARG A 39 -1.50 -3.51 4.81
CA ARG A 39 -2.35 -4.31 5.70
C ARG A 39 -3.39 -3.44 6.39
N ALA A 40 -3.00 -2.32 6.96
CA ALA A 40 -3.93 -1.40 7.63
C ALA A 40 -4.98 -0.82 6.67
N VAL A 41 -4.59 -0.51 5.42
CA VAL A 41 -5.53 -0.06 4.38
C VAL A 41 -6.55 -1.14 4.04
N LEU A 42 -6.09 -2.38 3.86
CA LEU A 42 -6.96 -3.52 3.55
C LEU A 42 -7.91 -3.83 4.73
N GLU A 43 -7.39 -3.85 5.96
CA GLU A 43 -8.20 -4.06 7.16
C GLU A 43 -9.18 -2.91 7.44
N GLY A 44 -8.81 -1.66 7.12
CA GLY A 44 -9.66 -0.48 7.30
C GLY A 44 -10.68 -0.27 6.19
N GLY A 45 -10.40 -0.72 4.97
CA GLY A 45 -11.31 -0.69 3.82
C GLY A 45 -12.38 -1.79 3.84
N ASP A 46 -12.15 -2.88 4.57
CA ASP A 46 -13.09 -3.98 4.78
C ASP A 46 -14.07 -3.73 5.96
N ALA A 47 -14.03 -2.53 6.57
CA ALA A 47 -15.07 -2.12 7.50
C ALA A 47 -16.41 -2.05 6.73
N PRO A 48 -17.44 -2.83 7.12
CA PRO A 48 -18.73 -2.73 6.46
C PRO A 48 -19.21 -1.29 6.58
N VAL A 49 -19.54 -0.69 5.43
CA VAL A 49 -20.26 0.57 5.35
C VAL A 49 -21.65 0.36 5.95
N ASP A 50 -21.74 0.33 7.27
CA ASP A 50 -22.99 0.27 8.01
C ASP A 50 -23.70 1.60 7.82
N GLY A 51 -24.45 1.69 6.72
CA GLY A 51 -25.02 2.95 6.27
C GLY A 51 -25.83 2.92 4.97
N ARG A 52 -26.22 1.76 4.42
CA ARG A 52 -27.28 1.73 3.39
C ARG A 52 -27.98 0.38 3.19
N ALA A 53 -28.85 0.02 4.13
CA ALA A 53 -30.07 -0.75 3.84
C ALA A 53 -31.22 0.02 4.51
N SER A 54 -31.97 0.76 3.69
CA SER A 54 -33.44 0.61 3.52
C SER A 54 -34.26 0.81 4.78
#